data_AF-A0A3S1AJE9-F1
#
_entry.id   AF-A0A3S1AJE9-F1
#
_cell.length_a   1.000
_cell.length_b   1.000
_cell.length_c   1.000
_cell.angle_alpha   90.00
_cell.angle_beta   90.00
_cell.angle_gamma   90.00
#
_symmetry.space_group_name_H-M   'P 1'
#
loop_
_entity.id
_entity.type
_entity.pdbx_description
1 polymer ?
#
loop_
_entity_poly.entity_id
_entity_poly.type
_entity_poly.pdbx_seq_one_letter_code
_entity_poly.pdbx_strand_id
1 'polypeptide(L)'
;MVQEIRSNEPQYICVVKIERITNNQDEEIMAFGVSEDDAKNQAQHLLAKNYGCNESQILELIQEARIEPIGQWCAPQEHQD
;
A
#
# COMPACT_ATOMS: atom_id res chain seq x y z
N MET A 1 -28.57 -3.37 2.64
CA MET A 1 -28.09 -2.05 3.10
C MET A 1 -26.70 -1.87 2.51
N VAL A 2 -26.50 -0.95 1.56
CA VAL A 2 -25.17 -0.66 0.97
C VAL A 2 -24.52 0.39 1.86
N GLN A 3 -23.34 0.10 2.41
CA GLN A 3 -22.55 1.10 3.14
C GLN A 3 -21.89 2.03 2.13
N GLU A 4 -22.22 3.32 2.18
CA GLU A 4 -21.54 4.34 1.39
C GLU A 4 -20.08 4.44 1.84
N ILE A 5 -19.15 4.37 0.89
CA ILE A 5 -17.72 4.56 1.15
C ILE A 5 -17.54 6.00 1.63
N ARG A 6 -17.21 6.18 2.91
CA ARG A 6 -16.98 7.50 3.49
C ARG A 6 -15.75 8.10 2.81
N SER A 7 -15.90 9.27 2.21
CA SER A 7 -14.86 9.91 1.37
C SER A 7 -13.54 10.22 2.09
N ASN A 8 -13.48 10.09 3.41
CA ASN A 8 -12.29 10.33 4.24
C ASN A 8 -11.70 9.04 4.85
N GLU A 9 -12.23 7.87 4.51
CA GLU A 9 -11.64 6.59 4.93
C GLU A 9 -10.64 6.13 3.85
N PRO A 10 -9.55 5.45 4.24
CA PRO A 10 -8.64 4.87 3.27
C PRO A 10 -9.40 3.93 2.34
N GLN A 11 -9.12 4.03 1.04
CA GLN A 11 -9.73 3.20 0.01
C GLN A 11 -8.69 2.33 -0.69
N TYR A 12 -7.40 2.65 -0.54
CA TYR A 12 -6.29 1.98 -1.19
C TYR A 12 -5.20 1.64 -0.20
N ILE A 13 -4.53 0.53 -0.47
CA ILE A 13 -3.32 0.06 0.21
C ILE A 13 -2.20 0.05 -0.82
N CYS A 14 -1.06 0.65 -0.48
CA CYS A 14 0.20 0.48 -1.19
C CYS A 14 1.06 -0.51 -0.41
N VAL A 15 1.31 -1.67 -1.01
CA VAL A 15 2.15 -2.74 -0.46
C VAL A 15 3.51 -2.68 -1.14
N VAL A 16 4.55 -2.39 -0.36
CA VAL A 16 5.93 -2.30 -0.82
C VAL A 16 6.75 -3.42 -0.19
N LYS A 17 7.34 -4.27 -1.03
CA LYS A 17 8.31 -5.26 -0.58
C LYS A 17 9.65 -4.58 -0.29
N ILE A 18 10.20 -4.82 0.90
CA ILE A 18 11.46 -4.21 1.32
C ILE A 18 12.59 -5.23 1.47
N GLU A 19 12.41 -6.43 0.92
CA GLU A 19 13.42 -7.50 0.90
C GLU A 19 14.78 -7.03 0.38
N ARG A 20 14.81 -6.12 -0.60
CA ARG A 20 16.05 -5.58 -1.19
C ARG A 20 16.85 -4.73 -0.21
N ILE A 21 16.20 -4.19 0.82
CA ILE A 21 16.82 -3.32 1.83
C ILE A 21 17.10 -4.07 3.11
N THR A 22 16.15 -4.88 3.57
CA THR A 22 16.24 -5.54 4.88
C THR A 22 16.78 -6.97 4.81
N ASN A 23 16.97 -7.52 3.60
CA ASN A 23 17.34 -8.92 3.35
C ASN A 23 16.37 -9.92 4.01
N ASN A 24 15.13 -9.47 4.26
CA ASN A 24 14.05 -10.27 4.83
C ASN A 24 12.92 -10.38 3.80
N GLN A 25 12.69 -11.59 3.31
CA GLN A 25 11.72 -11.86 2.24
C GLN A 25 10.26 -11.70 2.68
N ASP A 26 10.01 -11.74 3.97
CA ASP A 26 8.65 -11.65 4.53
C ASP A 26 8.28 -10.21 4.96
N GLU A 27 9.21 -9.25 4.82
CA GLU A 27 8.99 -7.89 5.29
C GLU A 27 8.39 -6.99 4.20
N GLU A 28 7.23 -6.42 4.50
CA GLU A 28 6.48 -5.54 3.62
C GLU A 28 6.01 -4.30 4.39
N ILE A 29 5.98 -3.15 3.70
CA ILE A 29 5.34 -1.94 4.20
C ILE A 29 3.95 -1.85 3.57
N MET A 30 2.94 -1.66 4.41
CA MET A 30 1.58 -1.33 3.99
C MET A 30 1.29 0.13 4.33
N ALA A 31 0.96 0.92 3.33
CA ALA A 31 0.51 2.30 3.47
C ALA A 31 -0.93 2.45 2.97
N PHE A 32 -1.72 3.27 3.62
CA PHE A 32 -3.15 3.42 3.40
C PHE A 32 -3.46 4.85 2.95
N GLY A 33 -4.25 4.98 1.88
CA GLY A 33 -4.62 6.29 1.35
C GLY A 33 -6.06 6.34 0.89
N VAL A 34 -6.62 7.54 0.87
CA VAL A 34 -7.95 7.79 0.29
C VAL A 34 -7.93 7.66 -1.24
N SER A 35 -6.74 7.76 -1.85
CA SER A 35 -6.45 7.51 -3.26
C SER A 35 -5.16 6.70 -3.42
N GLU A 36 -4.90 6.19 -4.63
CA GLU A 36 -3.64 5.49 -4.94
C GLU A 36 -2.41 6.38 -4.71
N ASP A 37 -2.48 7.64 -5.12
CA ASP A 37 -1.40 8.61 -4.95
C ASP A 37 -1.15 8.90 -3.47
N ASP A 38 -2.21 9.01 -2.66
CA ASP A 38 -2.10 9.20 -1.22
C ASP A 38 -1.43 8.01 -0.54
N ALA A 39 -1.82 6.78 -0.92
CA ALA A 39 -1.21 5.55 -0.42
C ALA A 39 0.28 5.45 -0.81
N LYS A 40 0.62 5.83 -2.06
CA LYS A 40 2.01 5.88 -2.54
C LYS A 40 2.83 6.93 -1.78
N ASN A 41 2.30 8.15 -1.61
CA ASN A 41 3.00 9.21 -0.89
C ASN A 41 3.25 8.80 0.57
N GLN A 42 2.28 8.16 1.22
CA GLN A 42 2.49 7.63 2.56
C GLN A 42 3.55 6.52 2.59
N ALA A 43 3.57 5.60 1.61
CA ALA A 43 4.62 4.59 1.49
C ALA A 43 6.01 5.21 1.31
N GLN A 44 6.16 6.25 0.47
CA GLN A 44 7.42 6.98 0.29
C GLN A 44 7.93 7.58 1.61
N HIS A 45 7.03 8.21 2.37
CA HIS A 45 7.36 8.75 3.69
C HIS A 45 7.81 7.66 4.67
N LEU A 46 7.17 6.49 4.66
CA LEU A 46 7.55 5.37 5.52
C LEU A 46 8.92 4.79 5.12
N LEU A 47 9.19 4.64 3.83
CA LEU A 47 10.49 4.19 3.30
C LEU A 47 11.62 5.14 3.71
N ALA A 48 11.43 6.44 3.52
CA ALA A 48 12.41 7.45 3.91
C ALA A 48 12.64 7.48 5.42
N LYS A 49 11.56 7.43 6.21
CA LYS A 49 11.63 7.61 7.68
C LYS A 49 12.11 6.37 8.42
N ASN A 50 11.63 5.19 8.04
CA ASN A 50 11.89 3.96 8.80
C ASN A 50 13.12 3.21 8.27
N TYR A 51 13.39 3.30 6.96
CA TYR A 51 14.46 2.54 6.31
C TYR A 51 15.57 3.44 5.76
N GLY A 52 15.42 4.77 5.84
CA GLY A 52 16.46 5.72 5.39
C GLY A 52 16.69 5.68 3.88
N CYS A 53 15.70 5.21 3.11
CA CYS A 53 15.83 5.10 1.66
C CYS A 53 16.05 6.46 1.01
N ASN A 54 16.95 6.50 0.02
CA ASN A 54 17.11 7.68 -0.83
C ASN A 54 16.01 7.73 -1.92
N GLU A 55 15.91 8.87 -2.61
CA GLU A 55 14.86 9.09 -3.62
C GLU A 55 14.85 8.04 -4.73
N SER A 56 16.02 7.63 -5.22
CA SER A 56 16.12 6.61 -6.27
C SER A 56 15.64 5.24 -5.80
N GLN A 57 16.01 4.83 -4.59
CA GLN A 57 15.53 3.58 -3.98
C GLN A 57 14.02 3.63 -3.75
N ILE A 58 13.50 4.75 -3.28
CA ILE A 58 12.06 4.95 -3.07
C ILE A 58 11.32 4.79 -4.39
N LEU A 59 11.80 5.41 -5.47
CA LEU A 59 11.16 5.32 -6.78
C LEU A 59 11.15 3.88 -7.32
N GLU A 60 12.25 3.15 -7.19
CA GLU A 60 12.31 1.73 -7.59
C GLU A 60 11.31 0.89 -6.81
N LEU A 61 11.25 1.06 -5.49
CA LEU A 61 10.36 0.30 -4.61
C LEU A 61 8.89 0.62 -4.85
N ILE A 62 8.56 1.88 -5.09
CA ILE A 62 7.20 2.32 -5.42
C ILE A 62 6.78 1.85 -6.81
N GLN A 63 7.71 1.73 -7.76
CA GLN A 63 7.43 1.17 -9.08
C GLN A 63 7.11 -0.33 -9.02
N GLU A 64 7.76 -1.06 -8.11
CA GLU A 64 7.49 -2.48 -7.85
C GLU A 64 6.33 -2.71 -6.85
N ALA A 65 5.82 -1.64 -6.23
CA ALA A 65 4.75 -1.72 -5.25
C ALA A 65 3.41 -2.17 -5.86
N ARG A 66 2.63 -2.88 -5.06
CA ARG A 66 1.29 -3.33 -5.44
C ARG A 66 0.26 -2.41 -4.79
N ILE A 67 -0.67 -1.90 -5.58
CA ILE A 67 -1.80 -1.11 -5.08
C ILE A 67 -3.04 -2.00 -5.03
N GLU A 68 -3.67 -2.08 -3.85
CA GLU A 68 -4.85 -2.91 -3.62
C GLU A 68 -6.01 -2.06 -3.08
N PRO A 69 -7.23 -2.18 -3.62
CA PRO A 69 -8.39 -1.48 -3.08
C PRO A 69 -8.91 -2.16 -1.80
N ILE A 70 -9.13 -1.38 -0.75
CA ILE A 70 -9.62 -1.85 0.56
C ILE A 70 -11.04 -2.43 0.48
N GLY A 71 -11.83 -1.96 -0.50
CA GLY A 71 -13.19 -2.44 -0.74
C GLY A 71 -13.31 -3.96 -0.98
N GLN A 72 -12.21 -4.64 -1.34
CA GLN A 72 -12.18 -6.09 -1.53
C GLN A 72 -11.75 -6.90 -0.30
N TRP A 73 -11.36 -6.25 0.81
CA TRP A 73 -10.95 -6.97 2.03
C TRP A 73 -12.11 -7.34 2.96
N CYS A 74 -13.19 -6.54 2.94
CA CYS A 74 -14.35 -6.72 3.83
C CYS A 74 -15.62 -7.21 3.12
N ALA A 75 -15.60 -7.34 1.79
CA ALA A 75 -16.71 -7.93 1.05
C ALA A 75 -16.56 -9.47 1.08
N PRO A 76 -17.63 -10.24 1.37
CA PRO A 76 -17.58 -11.67 1.17
C PRO A 76 -17.19 -11.92 -0.30
N GLN A 77 -16.13 -12.70 -0.50
CA GLN A 77 -15.76 -13.18 -1.83
C GLN A 77 -16.97 -13.95 -2.36
N GLU A 78 -17.73 -13.35 -3.27
CA GLU A 78 -18.77 -14.09 -4.00
C GLU A 78 -18.04 -15.21 -4.75
N HIS A 79 -18.15 -16.44 -4.22
CA HIS A 79 -17.87 -17.65 -4.97
C HIS A 79 -18.76 -17.59 -6.21
N GLN A 80 -18.16 -17.34 -7.36
CA GLN A 80 -18.81 -17.60 -8.64
C GLN A 80 -18.81 -19.12 -8.85
N ASP A 81 -19.92 -19.76 -8.49
CA ASP A 81 -20.36 -21.05 -9.08
C ASP A 81 -20.98 -20.82 -10.46
#